data_AF-A0A9N9BYZ6-F1
#
_entry.id   AF-A0A9N9BYZ6-F1
#
_cell.length_a   1.000
_cell.length_b   1.000
_cell.length_c   1.000
_cell.angle_alpha   90.00
_cell.angle_beta   90.00
_cell.angle_gamma   90.00
#
_symmetry.space_group_name_H-M   'P 1'
#
loop_
_entity.id
_entity.type
_entity.pdbx_description
1 polymer ?
#
loop_
_entity_poly.entity_id
_entity_poly.type
_entity_poly.pdbx_seq_one_letter_code
_entity_poly.pdbx_strand_id
1 'polypeptide(L)'
;MSKKVPLQKVTQIRCLVSAGKAAPTPPIGPALGQRGVKAIDFCKQFNERTKNFETNIPIPTLITINPDRTFTFITKLPPVPWFLKRVAGVEKGAHKPGQETVGKISLKHVYEIALIKSKQENMMDLGLENVCKSIIGTSKSVGIEIVP
;
A
#
# COMPACT_ATOMS: atom_id res chain seq x y z
N MET A 1 7.70 -29.20 -13.03
CA MET A 1 7.10 -29.86 -11.84
C MET A 1 6.66 -28.78 -10.85
N SER A 2 5.52 -28.14 -11.10
CA SER A 2 4.95 -27.12 -10.21
C SER A 2 4.13 -27.81 -9.12
N LYS A 3 4.72 -28.02 -7.94
CA LYS A 3 4.02 -28.58 -6.79
C LYS A 3 2.89 -27.61 -6.39
N LYS A 4 1.64 -27.97 -6.72
CA LYS A 4 0.43 -27.41 -6.11
C LYS A 4 0.49 -27.71 -4.61
N VAL A 5 0.86 -26.71 -3.81
CA VAL A 5 0.76 -26.77 -2.35
C VAL A 5 -0.73 -26.77 -2.00
N PRO A 6 -1.21 -27.71 -1.15
CA PRO A 6 -2.63 -27.86 -0.85
C PRO A 6 -3.20 -26.61 -0.17
N LEU A 7 -4.40 -26.19 -0.60
CA LEU A 7 -5.19 -25.09 -0.06
C LEU A 7 -5.69 -25.42 1.36
N GLN A 8 -4.79 -25.44 2.35
CA GLN A 8 -5.19 -25.28 3.75
C GLN A 8 -5.71 -23.85 3.93
N LYS A 9 -6.75 -23.64 4.75
CA LYS A 9 -7.40 -22.33 4.96
C LYS A 9 -6.40 -21.29 5.49
N VAL A 10 -5.68 -20.65 4.57
CA VAL A 10 -4.78 -19.55 4.85
C VAL A 10 -5.65 -18.32 5.08
N THR A 11 -5.72 -17.85 6.32
CA THR A 11 -6.50 -16.63 6.62
C THR A 11 -5.63 -15.44 6.27
N GLN A 12 -6.03 -14.69 5.24
CA GLN A 12 -5.35 -13.48 4.83
C GLN A 12 -6.07 -12.26 5.39
N ILE A 13 -5.32 -11.37 6.04
CA ILE A 13 -5.78 -10.10 6.56
C ILE A 13 -5.05 -8.99 5.81
N ARG A 14 -5.82 -8.03 5.28
CA ARG A 14 -5.27 -6.82 4.68
C ARG A 14 -5.38 -5.70 5.71
N CYS A 15 -4.24 -5.17 6.14
CA CYS A 15 -4.19 -4.04 7.06
C CYS A 15 -3.46 -2.87 6.40
N LEU A 16 -3.93 -1.66 6.69
CA LEU A 16 -3.20 -0.44 6.38
C LEU A 16 -2.47 0.01 7.64
N VAL A 17 -1.16 0.14 7.58
CA VAL A 17 -0.34 0.49 8.74
C VAL A 17 0.58 1.65 8.38
N SER A 18 0.61 2.69 9.21
CA SER A 18 1.54 3.81 9.01
C SER A 18 2.97 3.39 9.35
N ALA A 19 3.91 3.69 8.45
CA ALA A 19 5.34 3.45 8.60
C ALA A 19 5.89 4.10 9.89
N GLY A 20 6.70 3.35 10.64
CA GLY A 20 7.35 3.82 11.86
C GLY A 20 6.43 4.07 13.07
N LYS A 21 5.11 3.90 12.94
CA LYS A 21 4.12 4.08 14.01
C LYS A 21 3.22 2.87 14.19
N ALA A 22 3.67 1.66 13.84
CA ALA A 22 2.86 0.47 14.10
C ALA A 22 2.74 0.26 15.61
N ALA A 23 1.50 0.35 16.10
CA ALA A 23 1.13 0.12 17.48
C ALA A 23 -0.02 -0.89 17.54
N PRO A 24 -0.12 -1.67 18.63
CA PRO A 24 -1.20 -2.66 18.83
C PRO A 24 -2.54 -2.01 19.20
N THR A 25 -2.81 -0.79 18.73
CA THR A 25 -4.06 -0.06 18.92
C THR A 25 -5.17 -0.63 18.00
N PRO A 26 -6.47 -0.37 18.29
CA PRO A 26 -7.56 -0.72 17.38
C PRO A 26 -7.33 0.06 16.08
N PRO A 27 -7.02 -0.57 14.92
CA PRO A 27 -7.67 -1.74 14.31
C PRO A 27 -6.79 -3.00 14.15
N ILE A 28 -5.48 -2.94 14.45
CA ILE A 28 -4.52 -4.03 14.19
C ILE A 28 -4.49 -5.02 15.35
N GLY A 29 -4.48 -4.49 16.58
CA GLY A 29 -4.42 -5.30 17.81
C GLY A 29 -5.57 -6.30 17.93
N PRO A 30 -6.85 -5.85 17.87
CA PRO A 30 -8.00 -6.75 17.95
C PRO A 30 -8.09 -7.72 16.77
N ALA A 31 -7.81 -7.27 15.55
CA ALA A 31 -7.92 -8.10 14.34
C ALA A 31 -6.91 -9.25 14.30
N LEU A 32 -5.68 -9.01 14.77
CA LEU A 32 -4.64 -10.04 14.89
C LEU A 32 -4.82 -10.91 16.14
N GLY A 33 -5.20 -10.28 17.26
CA GLY A 33 -5.44 -10.97 18.54
C GLY A 33 -6.58 -11.99 18.46
N GLN A 34 -7.69 -11.66 17.79
CA GLN A 34 -8.81 -12.59 17.56
C GLN A 34 -8.41 -13.85 16.78
N ARG A 35 -7.30 -13.80 16.02
CA ARG A 35 -6.78 -14.92 15.23
C ARG A 35 -5.61 -15.64 15.91
N GLY A 36 -5.29 -15.29 17.15
CA GLY A 36 -4.20 -15.91 17.91
C GLY A 36 -2.80 -15.49 17.47
N VAL A 37 -2.67 -14.36 16.77
CA VAL A 37 -1.38 -13.81 16.32
C VAL A 37 -0.85 -12.79 17.33
N LYS A 38 0.44 -12.85 17.63
CA LYS A 38 1.12 -11.90 18.51
C LYS A 38 1.26 -10.54 17.82
N ALA A 39 0.29 -9.65 18.02
CA ALA A 39 0.26 -8.31 17.42
C ALA A 39 1.51 -7.47 17.76
N ILE A 40 2.08 -7.63 18.96
CA ILE A 40 3.28 -6.91 19.39
C ILE A 40 4.50 -7.30 18.54
N ASP A 41 4.68 -8.59 18.27
CA ASP A 41 5.80 -9.08 17.45
C ASP A 41 5.67 -8.60 16.01
N PHE A 42 4.44 -8.57 15.48
CA PHE A 42 4.16 -7.97 14.19
C PHE A 42 4.52 -6.47 14.16
N CYS A 43 4.10 -5.68 15.16
CA CYS A 43 4.41 -4.25 15.21
C CYS A 43 5.92 -3.98 15.25
N LYS A 44 6.70 -4.78 16.00
CA LYS A 44 8.17 -4.66 16.04
C LYS A 44 8.81 -4.96 14.69
N GLN A 45 8.48 -6.12 14.09
CA GLN A 45 9.03 -6.52 12.79
C GLN A 45 8.61 -5.56 11.67
N PHE A 46 7.38 -5.04 11.71
CA PHE A 46 6.91 -4.04 10.78
C PHE A 46 7.66 -2.72 10.93
N ASN A 47 7.84 -2.23 12.16
CA ASN A 47 8.59 -1.00 12.40
C ASN A 47 10.04 -1.14 11.92
N GLU A 48 10.70 -2.28 12.16
CA GLU A 48 12.05 -2.56 11.66
C GLU A 48 12.14 -2.55 10.13
N ARG A 49 11.23 -3.25 9.43
CA ARG A 49 11.17 -3.23 7.97
C ARG A 49 10.84 -1.85 7.40
N THR A 50 10.12 -1.03 8.17
CA THR A 50 9.70 0.30 7.75
C THR A 50 10.59 1.44 8.22
N LYS A 51 11.70 1.16 8.93
CA LYS A 51 12.67 2.18 9.38
C LYS A 51 13.25 3.01 8.23
N ASN A 52 13.36 2.42 7.05
CA ASN A 52 13.93 3.08 5.87
C ASN A 52 12.91 3.96 5.12
N PHE A 53 11.62 3.83 5.43
CA PHE A 53 10.58 4.67 4.86
C PHE A 53 10.31 5.85 5.80
N GLU A 54 9.94 7.00 5.24
CA GLU A 54 9.58 8.14 6.08
C GLU A 54 8.39 7.78 6.98
N THR A 55 8.39 8.37 8.17
CA THR A 55 7.34 8.13 9.15
C THR A 55 6.00 8.63 8.61
N ASN A 56 4.90 7.94 8.96
CA ASN A 56 3.52 8.31 8.62
C ASN A 56 3.04 7.97 7.20
N ILE A 57 3.83 7.21 6.43
CA ILE A 57 3.40 6.69 5.13
C ILE A 57 2.46 5.48 5.33
N PRO A 58 1.25 5.45 4.75
CA PRO A 58 0.36 4.30 4.84
C PRO A 58 0.86 3.16 3.95
N ILE A 59 1.32 2.09 4.58
CA ILE A 59 1.86 0.90 3.91
C ILE A 59 0.81 -0.22 4.00
N PRO A 60 0.25 -0.64 2.87
CA PRO A 60 -0.66 -1.78 2.83
C PRO A 60 0.15 -3.06 3.09
N THR A 61 -0.29 -3.80 4.10
CA THR A 61 0.37 -5.04 4.54
C THR A 61 -0.60 -6.20 4.41
N LEU A 62 -0.15 -7.25 3.75
CA LEU A 62 -0.87 -8.51 3.67
C LEU A 62 -0.29 -9.45 4.73
N ILE A 63 -1.11 -9.83 5.69
CA ILE A 63 -0.76 -10.74 6.77
C ILE A 63 -1.44 -12.08 6.46
N THR A 64 -0.63 -13.12 6.37
CA THR A 64 -1.00 -14.47 6.01
C THR A 64 -0.84 -15.32 7.26
N ILE A 65 -1.95 -15.83 7.79
CA ILE A 65 -1.99 -16.63 9.02
C ILE A 65 -2.10 -18.10 8.61
N ASN A 66 -1.12 -18.87 9.07
CA ASN A 66 -1.04 -20.30 8.87
C ASN A 66 -1.82 -21.04 9.98
N PRO A 67 -2.25 -22.29 9.75
CA PRO A 67 -3.03 -23.06 10.73
C PRO A 67 -2.27 -23.39 12.02
N ASP A 68 -0.94 -23.33 12.00
CA ASP A 68 -0.05 -23.50 13.15
C ASP A 68 0.07 -22.23 14.02
N ARG A 69 -0.76 -21.21 13.77
CA ARG A 69 -0.72 -19.89 14.42
C ARG A 69 0.55 -19.09 14.12
N THR A 70 1.35 -19.53 13.17
CA THR A 70 2.42 -18.69 12.62
C THR A 70 1.83 -17.66 11.67
N PHE A 71 2.50 -16.51 11.57
CA PHE A 71 2.12 -15.46 10.66
C PHE A 71 3.30 -15.12 9.75
N THR A 72 2.99 -14.88 8.48
CA THR A 72 3.90 -14.25 7.53
C THR A 72 3.28 -12.96 7.05
N PHE A 73 4.09 -11.94 6.78
CA PHE A 73 3.56 -10.67 6.28
C PHE A 73 4.42 -10.12 5.16
N ILE A 74 3.73 -9.53 4.19
CA ILE A 74 4.32 -8.88 3.03
C ILE A 74 3.91 -7.41 3.08
N THR A 75 4.90 -6.54 3.24
CA THR A 75 4.73 -5.09 3.15
C THR A 75 4.82 -4.67 1.68
N LYS A 76 3.78 -4.01 1.18
CA LYS A 76 3.77 -3.45 -0.18
C LYS A 76 4.13 -1.97 -0.12
N LEU A 77 4.55 -1.40 -1.25
CA LEU A 77 4.73 0.04 -1.36
C LEU A 77 3.39 0.76 -1.12
N PRO A 78 3.48 2.05 -0.73
CA PRO A 78 2.31 2.88 -0.50
C PRO A 78 1.36 2.92 -1.71
N PRO A 79 0.06 3.12 -1.48
CA PRO A 79 -0.91 3.16 -2.56
C PRO A 79 -0.71 4.42 -3.42
N VAL A 80 -0.99 4.31 -4.73
CA VAL A 80 -0.82 5.41 -5.69
C VAL A 80 -1.53 6.71 -5.26
N PRO A 81 -2.77 6.68 -4.73
CA PRO A 81 -3.44 7.88 -4.24
C PRO A 81 -2.66 8.65 -3.20
N TRP A 82 -1.86 7.97 -2.38
CA TRP A 82 -1.03 8.62 -1.36
C TRP A 82 0.13 9.39 -1.99
N PHE A 83 0.84 8.77 -2.96
CA PHE A 83 1.89 9.46 -3.72
C PHE A 83 1.35 10.67 -4.48
N LEU A 84 0.21 10.53 -5.14
CA LEU A 84 -0.44 11.61 -5.89
C LEU A 84 -0.82 12.77 -4.97
N LYS A 85 -1.44 12.48 -3.83
CA LYS A 85 -1.79 13.47 -2.82
C LYS A 85 -0.59 14.23 -2.28
N ARG A 86 0.51 13.51 -2.03
CA ARG A 86 1.76 14.09 -1.53
C ARG A 86 2.38 15.05 -2.54
N VAL A 87 2.49 14.63 -3.80
CA VAL A 87 3.04 15.48 -4.87
C VAL A 87 2.13 16.67 -5.14
N ALA A 88 0.82 16.49 -5.09
CA ALA A 88 -0.15 17.57 -5.27
C ALA A 88 -0.31 18.48 -4.03
N GLY A 89 0.32 18.16 -2.90
CA GLY A 89 0.23 18.94 -1.66
C GLY A 89 -1.15 18.92 -0.98
N VAL A 90 -2.00 17.92 -1.27
CA VAL A 90 -3.38 17.82 -0.75
C VAL A 90 -3.54 16.68 0.25
N GLU A 91 -4.15 16.97 1.38
CA GLU A 91 -4.41 15.95 2.42
C GLU A 91 -5.65 15.07 2.09
N LYS A 92 -6.69 15.68 1.51
CA LYS A 92 -7.94 15.01 1.12
C LYS A 92 -8.07 14.94 -0.40
N GLY A 93 -8.66 13.84 -0.87
CA GLY A 93 -9.04 13.72 -2.28
C GLY A 93 -10.31 14.51 -2.57
N ALA A 94 -10.67 14.65 -3.85
CA ALA A 94 -11.91 15.29 -4.25
C ALA A 94 -13.12 14.57 -3.66
N HIS A 95 -14.11 15.37 -3.22
CA HIS A 95 -15.36 14.82 -2.71
C HIS A 95 -16.22 14.29 -3.86
N LYS A 96 -16.19 14.99 -5.01
CA LYS A 96 -16.82 14.56 -6.27
C LYS A 96 -15.78 14.46 -7.40
N PRO A 97 -15.14 13.29 -7.58
CA PRO A 97 -14.19 13.07 -8.66
C PRO A 97 -14.82 13.37 -10.03
N GLY A 98 -14.18 14.23 -10.83
CA GLY A 98 -14.64 14.62 -12.17
C GLY A 98 -15.42 15.94 -12.22
N GLN A 99 -15.95 16.43 -11.10
CA GLN A 99 -16.50 17.79 -10.99
C GLN A 99 -15.53 18.73 -10.27
N GLU A 100 -14.84 18.21 -9.26
CA GLU A 100 -13.89 18.96 -8.44
C GLU A 100 -12.46 18.48 -8.72
N THR A 101 -11.57 19.43 -9.00
CA THR A 101 -10.14 19.19 -9.09
C THR A 101 -9.47 19.74 -7.83
N VAL A 102 -8.83 18.85 -7.06
CA VAL A 102 -8.19 19.19 -5.79
C VAL A 102 -6.71 19.53 -5.94
N GLY A 103 -6.11 19.24 -7.10
CA GLY A 103 -4.71 19.56 -7.36
C GLY A 103 -4.31 19.25 -8.79
N LYS A 104 -3.12 19.74 -9.16
CA LYS A 104 -2.51 19.51 -10.46
C LYS A 104 -1.13 18.91 -10.30
N ILE A 105 -0.79 17.93 -11.12
CA ILE A 105 0.55 17.33 -11.18
C ILE A 105 1.03 17.28 -12.62
N SER A 106 2.34 17.37 -12.85
CA SER A 106 2.90 17.21 -14.20
C SER A 106 3.17 15.75 -14.55
N LEU A 107 3.25 15.45 -15.85
CA LEU A 107 3.63 14.11 -16.35
C LEU A 107 4.98 13.63 -15.80
N LYS A 108 5.92 14.54 -15.52
CA LYS A 108 7.22 14.19 -14.92
C LYS A 108 7.07 13.48 -13.57
N HIS A 109 6.21 14.00 -12.71
CA HIS A 109 5.94 13.38 -11.41
C HIS A 109 5.25 12.01 -11.55
N VAL A 110 4.38 11.85 -12.55
CA VAL A 110 3.73 10.57 -12.85
C VAL A 110 4.75 9.51 -13.27
N TYR A 111 5.80 9.92 -13.99
CA TYR A 111 6.89 9.04 -14.38
C TYR A 111 7.76 8.62 -13.18
N GLU A 112 8.10 9.54 -12.29
CA GLU A 112 8.87 9.26 -11.06
C GLU A 112 8.13 8.31 -10.11
N ILE A 113 6.91 8.69 -9.72
CA ILE A 113 5.70 7.84 -9.76
C ILE A 113 5.90 6.35 -10.10
N ALA A 114 5.79 6.12 -11.40
CA ALA A 114 5.84 4.82 -12.04
C ALA A 114 7.17 4.10 -11.82
N LEU A 115 8.31 4.79 -11.85
CA LEU A 115 9.62 4.18 -11.62
C LEU A 115 9.75 3.60 -10.21
N ILE A 116 9.30 4.34 -9.19
CA ILE A 116 9.32 3.87 -7.81
C ILE A 116 8.38 2.66 -7.66
N LYS A 117 7.20 2.73 -8.27
CA LYS A 117 6.19 1.67 -8.18
C LYS A 117 6.54 0.41 -8.97
N SER A 118 7.21 0.56 -10.12
CA SER A 118 7.62 -0.54 -11.00
C SER A 118 8.66 -1.46 -10.33
N LYS A 119 9.42 -0.95 -9.35
CA LYS A 119 10.32 -1.76 -8.51
C LYS A 119 9.58 -2.75 -7.59
N GLN A 120 8.25 -2.71 -7.52
CA GLN A 120 7.48 -3.74 -6.83
C GLN A 120 7.42 -5.02 -7.64
N GLU A 121 7.68 -6.14 -6.98
CA GLU A 121 7.59 -7.50 -7.55
C GLU A 121 6.26 -7.77 -8.29
N ASN A 122 5.14 -7.20 -7.83
CA ASN A 122 3.83 -7.35 -8.50
C ASN A 122 3.66 -6.55 -9.81
N MET A 123 4.58 -5.63 -10.12
CA MET A 123 4.52 -4.76 -11.30
C MET A 123 5.75 -4.86 -12.21
N MET A 124 6.68 -5.78 -11.91
CA MET A 124 7.88 -5.99 -12.75
C MET A 124 7.53 -6.49 -14.16
N ASP A 125 6.43 -7.22 -14.32
CA ASP A 125 5.96 -7.73 -15.62
C ASP A 125 5.15 -6.70 -16.43
N LEU A 126 4.77 -5.57 -15.82
CA LEU A 126 4.00 -4.53 -16.49
C LEU A 126 4.97 -3.50 -17.08
N GLY A 127 4.91 -3.31 -18.40
CA GLY A 127 5.64 -2.24 -19.08
C GLY A 127 5.37 -0.88 -18.42
N LEU A 128 6.40 -0.03 -18.33
CA LEU A 128 6.36 1.26 -17.63
C LEU A 128 5.20 2.15 -18.09
N GLU A 129 4.87 2.08 -19.39
CA GLU A 129 3.72 2.79 -19.96
C GLU A 129 2.37 2.38 -19.34
N ASN A 130 2.18 1.09 -19.07
CA ASN A 130 0.96 0.59 -18.44
C ASN A 130 0.87 1.03 -16.97
N VAL A 131 2.01 1.10 -16.28
CA VAL A 131 2.08 1.65 -14.92
C VAL A 131 1.72 3.13 -14.92
N CYS A 132 2.26 3.92 -15.86
CA CYS A 132 1.89 5.33 -16.05
C CYS A 132 0.38 5.49 -16.32
N LYS A 133 -0.19 4.70 -17.24
CA LYS A 133 -1.65 4.71 -17.53
C LYS A 133 -2.48 4.40 -16.30
N SER A 134 -2.06 3.43 -15.48
CA SER A 134 -2.73 3.08 -14.22
C SER A 134 -2.70 4.23 -13.22
N ILE A 135 -1.57 4.95 -13.11
CA ILE A 135 -1.43 6.12 -12.25
C ILE A 135 -2.30 7.28 -12.73
N ILE A 136 -2.36 7.52 -14.05
CA ILE A 136 -3.25 8.51 -14.68
C ILE A 136 -4.72 8.18 -14.41
N GLY A 137 -5.12 6.90 -14.51
CA GLY A 137 -6.47 6.48 -14.15
C GLY A 137 -6.79 6.76 -12.68
N THR A 138 -5.83 6.49 -11.80
CA THR A 138 -5.98 6.73 -10.35
C THR A 138 -6.08 8.22 -10.03
N SER A 139 -5.36 9.10 -10.73
CA SER A 139 -5.43 10.55 -10.48
C SER A 139 -6.82 11.09 -10.74
N LYS A 140 -7.51 10.61 -11.79
CA LYS A 140 -8.90 10.97 -12.08
C LYS A 140 -9.84 10.60 -10.94
N SER A 141 -9.68 9.41 -10.35
CA SER A 141 -10.49 8.97 -9.21
C SER A 141 -10.21 9.76 -7.92
N VAL A 142 -9.01 10.35 -7.79
CA VAL A 142 -8.66 11.22 -6.65
C VAL A 142 -9.06 12.68 -6.91
N GLY A 143 -9.37 13.05 -8.16
CA GLY A 143 -9.64 14.42 -8.59
C GLY A 143 -8.38 15.26 -8.78
N ILE A 144 -7.27 14.63 -9.17
CA ILE A 144 -6.04 15.32 -9.52
C ILE A 144 -5.92 15.38 -11.04
N GLU A 145 -5.80 16.60 -11.55
CA GLU A 145 -5.60 16.87 -12.97
C GLU A 145 -4.12 16.69 -13.33
N ILE A 146 -3.86 16.08 -14.48
CA ILE A 146 -2.50 15.88 -14.98
C ILE A 146 -2.26 16.87 -16.11
N VAL A 147 -1.25 17.71 -15.92
CA VAL A 147 -0.81 18.68 -16.91
C VAL A 147 0.35 18.06 -17.72
N PRO A 148 0.32 18.16 -19.06
CA PRO A 148 1.42 17.70 -19.90
C PRO A 148 2.76 18.34 -19.55
#